data_AF-A0A7C5RQF5-F1
#
_entry.id   AF-A0A7C5RQF5-F1
#
_cell.length_a   1.000
_cell.length_b   1.000
_cell.length_c   1.000
_cell.angle_alpha   90.00
_cell.angle_beta   90.00
_cell.angle_gamma   90.00
#
_symmetry.space_group_name_H-M   'P 1'
#
loop_
_entity.id
_entity.type
_entity.pdbx_description
1 polymer ?
#
loop_
_entity_poly.entity_id
_entity_poly.type
_entity_poly.pdbx_seq_one_letter_code
_entity_poly.pdbx_strand_id
1 'polypeptide(L)'
;MSYSVDEFRCSVCGAPIDVSPYSVVVVCGYCGWSSSVESAGLKPLVVPPEDRGFLRAWLEKIVRSKAGKIATVRDVRFLMVPVWVVYVNASTRYNGYRTETRSRRVGTGKYARIQTYDVYVPVKGVIDEKLAIAVYGRRFESTFGIGTVKSSVLDRVRSAVELEPSLTKGWDVLGSEFSQEEVLEAAKTRVADEHRRRLESMTTKLYDCYTTADVAGARLILYPVLEARYESGGKLYRMIIDGVKGSTRVLKAELPITTSARIIRGLAAAAVVFAAALLASLLQPLIGTEIPEELQLAMTVAPPAIAGFAGFLGSMMATAVQRISKTVEEIDIRVLG
;
A
#
# COMPACT_ATOMS: atom_id res chain seq x y z
N MET A 1 -3.56 -21.87 -32.48
CA MET A 1 -4.75 -22.45 -31.83
C MET A 1 -5.35 -21.39 -30.92
N SER A 2 -6.35 -20.67 -31.42
CA SER A 2 -7.13 -19.70 -30.65
C SER A 2 -8.20 -20.48 -29.88
N TYR A 3 -8.00 -20.69 -28.58
CA TYR A 3 -9.07 -21.17 -27.71
C TYR A 3 -10.11 -20.04 -27.60
N SER A 4 -11.32 -20.27 -28.12
CA SER A 4 -12.48 -19.43 -27.85
C SER A 4 -12.82 -19.59 -26.38
N VAL A 5 -12.54 -18.56 -25.58
CA VAL A 5 -13.06 -18.48 -24.21
C VAL A 5 -14.57 -18.30 -24.37
N ASP A 6 -15.34 -19.33 -24.03
CA ASP A 6 -16.80 -19.23 -23.99
C ASP A 6 -17.17 -18.09 -23.04
N GLU A 7 -17.76 -17.03 -23.60
CA GLU A 7 -18.18 -15.85 -22.86
C GLU A 7 -19.31 -16.27 -21.90
N PHE A 8 -19.01 -16.27 -20.59
CA PHE A 8 -19.97 -16.70 -19.57
C PHE A 8 -21.17 -15.75 -19.57
N ARG A 9 -22.39 -16.28 -19.71
CA ARG A 9 -23.62 -15.48 -19.74
C ARG A 9 -24.36 -15.58 -18.42
N CYS A 10 -24.91 -14.45 -18.00
CA CYS A 10 -25.78 -14.39 -16.83
C CYS A 10 -27.02 -15.28 -17.04
N SER A 11 -27.33 -16.14 -16.06
CA SER A 11 -28.53 -16.99 -16.10
C SER A 11 -29.85 -16.22 -15.95
N VAL A 12 -29.81 -15.00 -15.39
CA VAL A 12 -30.99 -14.18 -15.14
C VAL A 12 -31.29 -13.23 -16.30
N CYS A 13 -30.28 -12.51 -16.82
CA CYS A 13 -30.49 -11.51 -17.87
C CYS A 13 -29.81 -11.81 -19.22
N GLY A 14 -29.01 -12.89 -19.32
CA GLY A 14 -28.31 -13.28 -20.55
C GLY A 14 -27.11 -12.40 -20.92
N ALA A 15 -26.78 -11.38 -20.13
CA ALA A 15 -25.67 -10.48 -20.39
C ALA A 15 -24.31 -11.21 -20.27
N PRO A 16 -23.31 -10.86 -21.10
CA PRO A 16 -21.97 -11.40 -20.96
C PRO A 16 -21.33 -10.90 -19.67
N ILE A 17 -20.70 -11.79 -18.91
CA ILE A 17 -19.99 -11.48 -17.68
C ILE A 17 -18.51 -11.85 -17.89
N ASP A 18 -17.62 -10.90 -17.62
CA ASP A 18 -16.19 -11.16 -17.57
C ASP A 18 -15.86 -11.92 -16.27
N VAL A 19 -15.80 -13.25 -16.37
CA VAL A 19 -15.45 -14.13 -15.25
C VAL A 19 -14.01 -14.62 -15.40
N SER A 20 -13.20 -14.42 -14.36
CA SER A 20 -11.92 -15.13 -14.25
C SER A 20 -12.22 -16.62 -14.07
N PRO A 21 -11.45 -17.55 -14.69
CA PRO A 21 -11.64 -19.00 -14.53
C PRO A 21 -11.47 -19.47 -13.07
N TYR A 22 -10.89 -18.63 -12.21
CA TYR A 22 -10.73 -18.88 -10.78
C TYR A 22 -11.84 -18.26 -9.92
N SER A 23 -12.83 -17.59 -10.52
CA SER A 23 -13.90 -16.92 -9.77
C SER A 23 -14.83 -17.95 -9.13
N VAL A 24 -14.92 -17.94 -7.81
CA VAL A 24 -15.83 -18.76 -7.01
C VAL A 24 -17.17 -18.03 -6.79
N VAL A 25 -17.14 -16.70 -6.73
CA VAL A 25 -18.32 -15.84 -6.65
C VAL A 25 -18.39 -14.96 -7.89
N VAL A 26 -19.44 -15.15 -8.68
CA VAL A 26 -19.72 -14.37 -9.88
C VAL A 26 -20.76 -13.30 -9.55
N VAL A 27 -20.54 -12.07 -10.02
CA VAL A 27 -21.49 -10.97 -9.88
C VAL A 27 -21.75 -10.35 -11.25
N CYS A 28 -23.01 -10.27 -11.64
CA CYS A 28 -23.45 -9.65 -12.88
C CYS A 28 -23.58 -8.13 -12.69
N GLY A 29 -22.71 -7.36 -13.35
CA GLY A 29 -22.78 -5.89 -13.34
C GLY A 29 -23.99 -5.29 -14.06
N TYR A 30 -24.82 -6.10 -14.75
CA TYR A 30 -25.97 -5.62 -15.51
C TYR A 30 -27.31 -5.73 -14.76
N CYS A 31 -27.51 -6.79 -13.99
CA CYS A 31 -28.76 -7.02 -13.26
C CYS A 31 -28.56 -7.21 -11.74
N GLY A 32 -27.32 -7.16 -11.25
CA GLY A 32 -27.01 -7.33 -9.84
C GLY A 32 -27.11 -8.78 -9.35
N TRP A 33 -27.43 -9.73 -10.22
CA TRP A 33 -27.44 -11.14 -9.89
C TRP A 33 -26.04 -11.63 -9.48
N SER A 34 -25.98 -12.43 -8.43
CA SER A 34 -24.75 -13.04 -7.94
C SER A 34 -24.98 -14.49 -7.54
N SER A 35 -23.98 -15.32 -7.83
CA SER A 35 -23.97 -16.72 -7.43
C SER A 35 -22.60 -17.09 -6.89
N SER A 36 -22.59 -17.85 -5.80
CA SER A 36 -21.43 -18.63 -5.41
C SER A 36 -21.61 -20.06 -5.92
N VAL A 37 -20.50 -20.74 -6.23
CA VAL A 37 -20.48 -22.18 -6.51
C VAL A 37 -21.03 -22.99 -5.32
N GLU A 38 -20.91 -22.47 -4.10
CA GLU A 38 -21.22 -23.18 -2.84
C GLU A 38 -22.53 -22.74 -2.18
N SER A 39 -22.99 -21.52 -2.43
CA SER A 39 -24.23 -20.99 -1.85
C SER A 39 -25.03 -20.15 -2.84
N ALA A 40 -26.28 -20.56 -3.07
CA ALA A 40 -27.23 -19.77 -3.82
C ALA A 40 -27.64 -18.54 -2.99
N GLY A 41 -27.54 -17.34 -3.58
CA GLY A 41 -28.17 -16.14 -3.01
C GLY A 41 -27.27 -15.23 -2.16
N LEU A 42 -25.94 -15.26 -2.33
CA LEU A 42 -25.08 -14.23 -1.75
C LEU A 42 -25.48 -12.85 -2.30
N LYS A 43 -25.84 -11.91 -1.43
CA LYS A 43 -26.21 -10.54 -1.79
C LYS A 43 -25.02 -9.58 -1.55
N PRO A 44 -24.26 -9.22 -2.58
CA PRO A 44 -23.17 -8.27 -2.42
C PRO A 44 -23.71 -6.88 -2.08
N LEU A 45 -22.97 -6.17 -1.27
CA LEU A 45 -23.16 -4.74 -1.06
C LEU A 45 -22.26 -3.98 -2.05
N VAL A 46 -22.58 -2.74 -2.32
CA VAL A 46 -21.77 -1.84 -3.14
C VAL A 46 -21.59 -0.51 -2.41
N VAL A 47 -20.37 0.02 -2.44
CA VAL A 47 -20.16 1.42 -2.03
C VAL A 47 -20.52 2.31 -3.22
N PRO A 48 -21.45 3.27 -3.09
CA PRO A 48 -21.92 4.06 -4.22
C PRO A 48 -20.76 4.74 -4.98
N PRO A 49 -20.59 4.46 -6.28
CA PRO A 49 -19.57 5.09 -7.10
C PRO A 49 -19.92 6.53 -7.44
N GLU A 50 -18.89 7.31 -7.72
CA GLU A 50 -19.01 8.62 -8.32
C GLU A 50 -19.28 8.52 -9.84
N ASP A 51 -19.83 9.58 -10.43
CA ASP A 51 -20.03 9.64 -11.87
C ASP A 51 -18.71 9.48 -12.67
N ARG A 52 -18.75 8.67 -13.73
CA ARG A 52 -17.56 8.38 -14.55
C ARG A 52 -17.05 9.62 -15.28
N GLY A 53 -17.95 10.50 -15.72
CA GLY A 53 -17.60 11.77 -16.37
C GLY A 53 -16.85 12.68 -15.42
N PHE A 54 -17.36 12.82 -14.19
CA PHE A 54 -16.67 13.53 -13.12
C PHE A 54 -15.29 12.93 -12.82
N LEU A 55 -15.21 11.60 -12.65
CA LEU A 55 -13.96 10.91 -12.36
C LEU A 55 -12.91 11.09 -13.46
N ARG A 56 -13.30 11.07 -14.74
CA ARG A 56 -12.39 11.35 -15.87
C ARG A 56 -11.87 12.78 -15.83
N ALA A 57 -12.75 13.76 -15.66
CA ALA A 57 -12.36 15.16 -15.58
C ALA A 57 -11.41 15.43 -14.39
N TRP A 58 -11.71 14.80 -13.25
CA TRP A 58 -10.89 14.89 -12.05
C TRP A 58 -9.51 14.23 -12.23
N LEU A 59 -9.48 13.05 -12.86
CA LEU A 59 -8.25 12.33 -13.24
C LEU A 59 -7.35 13.20 -14.12
N GLU A 60 -7.88 13.77 -15.20
CA GLU A 60 -7.13 14.62 -16.12
C GLU A 60 -6.53 15.84 -15.40
N LYS A 61 -7.33 16.48 -14.53
CA LYS A 61 -6.88 17.63 -13.71
C LYS A 61 -5.70 17.25 -12.82
N ILE A 62 -5.76 16.10 -12.14
CA ILE A 62 -4.68 15.65 -11.26
C ILE A 62 -3.45 15.22 -12.01
N VAL A 63 -3.60 14.49 -13.12
CA VAL A 63 -2.48 14.09 -13.96
C VAL A 63 -1.74 15.33 -14.47
N ARG A 64 -2.46 16.34 -14.99
CA ARG A 64 -1.83 17.60 -15.42
C ARG A 64 -1.15 18.35 -14.27
N SER A 65 -1.76 18.36 -13.09
CA SER A 65 -1.23 19.07 -11.91
C SER A 65 0.00 18.39 -11.31
N LYS A 66 0.02 17.05 -11.24
CA LYS A 66 1.05 16.28 -10.53
C LYS A 66 2.12 15.67 -11.44
N ALA A 67 1.77 15.28 -12.67
CA ALA A 67 2.68 14.66 -13.63
C ALA A 67 3.19 15.61 -14.71
N GLY A 68 2.70 16.85 -14.73
CA GLY A 68 3.11 17.91 -15.65
C GLY A 68 2.15 18.11 -16.82
N LYS A 69 2.26 19.27 -17.49
CA LYS A 69 1.35 19.67 -18.59
C LYS A 69 1.40 18.78 -19.81
N ILE A 70 2.51 18.08 -20.03
CA ILE A 70 2.72 17.14 -21.15
C ILE A 70 2.14 15.75 -20.88
N ALA A 71 1.65 15.50 -19.66
CA ALA A 71 1.15 14.18 -19.29
C ALA A 71 -0.19 13.89 -19.97
N THR A 72 -0.30 12.71 -20.58
CA THR A 72 -1.48 12.27 -21.34
C THR A 72 -2.04 10.99 -20.76
N VAL A 73 -3.33 10.96 -20.45
CA VAL A 73 -4.03 9.75 -19.98
C VAL A 73 -4.20 8.79 -21.16
N ARG A 74 -3.85 7.50 -20.96
CA ARG A 74 -3.86 6.49 -22.03
C ARG A 74 -4.95 5.45 -21.85
N ASP A 75 -5.02 4.84 -20.66
CA ASP A 75 -5.96 3.77 -20.35
C ASP A 75 -6.66 4.07 -19.02
N VAL A 76 -7.97 3.84 -18.97
CA VAL A 76 -8.83 4.19 -17.83
C VAL A 76 -9.86 3.08 -17.63
N ARG A 77 -9.73 2.35 -16.52
CA ARG A 77 -10.62 1.25 -16.14
C ARG A 77 -11.39 1.60 -14.88
N PHE A 78 -12.70 1.44 -14.95
CA PHE A 78 -13.63 1.67 -13.83
C PHE A 78 -13.97 0.31 -13.25
N LEU A 79 -13.40 -0.04 -12.11
CA LEU A 79 -13.48 -1.37 -11.54
C LEU A 79 -14.34 -1.38 -10.28
N MET A 80 -15.19 -2.40 -10.13
CA MET A 80 -15.82 -2.75 -8.86
C MET A 80 -15.06 -3.92 -8.26
N VAL A 81 -14.26 -3.62 -7.25
CA VAL A 81 -13.31 -4.55 -6.65
C VAL A 81 -13.99 -5.29 -5.49
N PRO A 82 -14.04 -6.64 -5.49
CA PRO A 82 -14.66 -7.42 -4.43
C PRO A 82 -13.75 -7.43 -3.20
N VAL A 83 -14.26 -6.96 -2.08
CA VAL A 83 -13.60 -7.01 -0.78
C VAL A 83 -14.56 -7.60 0.23
N TRP A 84 -14.15 -8.66 0.89
CA TRP A 84 -14.89 -9.25 1.99
C TRP A 84 -14.59 -8.52 3.28
N VAL A 85 -15.64 -8.17 4.02
CA VAL A 85 -15.52 -7.69 5.39
C VAL A 85 -16.04 -8.76 6.32
N VAL A 86 -15.14 -9.34 7.11
CA VAL A 86 -15.43 -10.39 8.08
C VAL A 86 -15.44 -9.80 9.47
N TYR A 87 -16.49 -10.08 10.23
CA TYR A 87 -16.63 -9.70 11.62
C TYR A 87 -16.24 -10.87 12.52
N VAL A 88 -15.27 -10.64 13.40
CA VAL A 88 -14.72 -11.67 14.30
C VAL A 88 -14.73 -11.15 15.74
N ASN A 89 -15.27 -11.94 16.66
CA ASN A 89 -15.07 -11.74 18.09
C ASN A 89 -13.90 -12.62 18.51
N ALA A 90 -12.85 -12.00 19.03
CA ALA A 90 -11.61 -12.69 19.36
C ALA A 90 -11.25 -12.52 20.83
N SER A 91 -10.91 -13.63 21.47
CA SER A 91 -10.40 -13.71 22.83
C SER A 91 -9.02 -14.35 22.81
N THR A 92 -7.99 -13.62 23.19
CA THR A 92 -6.61 -14.12 23.24
C THR A 92 -6.08 -14.14 24.66
N ARG A 93 -5.75 -15.33 25.16
CA ARG A 93 -5.03 -15.51 26.42
C ARG A 93 -3.54 -15.63 26.15
N TYR A 94 -2.74 -14.91 26.93
CA TYR A 94 -1.29 -14.92 26.75
C TYR A 94 -0.50 -14.86 28.07
N ASN A 95 0.73 -15.36 28.01
CA ASN A 95 1.72 -15.21 29.07
C ASN A 95 3.13 -15.02 28.47
N GLY A 96 3.99 -14.34 29.21
CA GLY A 96 5.35 -14.03 28.76
C GLY A 96 6.08 -13.21 29.82
N TYR A 97 7.21 -12.64 29.42
CA TYR A 97 7.90 -11.63 30.21
C TYR A 97 8.37 -10.47 29.34
N ARG A 98 8.57 -9.33 29.98
CA ARG A 98 9.32 -8.21 29.43
C ARG A 98 10.55 -7.94 30.29
N THR A 99 11.66 -7.64 29.66
CA THR A 99 12.89 -7.25 30.34
C THR A 99 12.86 -5.75 30.60
N GLU A 100 12.91 -5.36 31.87
CA GLU A 100 13.06 -3.98 32.30
C GLU A 100 14.47 -3.75 32.82
N THR A 101 15.19 -2.82 32.21
CA THR A 101 16.50 -2.41 32.69
C THR A 101 16.33 -1.43 33.87
N ARG A 102 16.75 -1.85 35.06
CA ARG A 102 16.73 -1.02 36.28
C ARG A 102 18.12 -0.60 36.67
N SER A 103 18.24 0.57 37.28
CA SER A 103 19.50 1.08 37.80
C SER A 103 19.42 1.30 39.31
N ARG A 104 20.48 0.94 40.03
CA ARG A 104 20.62 1.21 41.46
C ARG A 104 21.99 1.80 41.73
N ARG A 105 22.04 2.83 42.57
CA ARG A 105 23.31 3.36 43.10
C ARG A 105 23.88 2.38 44.12
N VAL A 106 25.09 1.92 43.87
CA VAL A 106 25.83 1.00 44.76
C VAL A 106 27.17 1.62 45.16
N GLY A 107 27.62 1.38 46.39
CA GLY A 107 28.84 1.96 46.96
C GLY A 107 28.61 3.29 47.70
N THR A 108 29.62 3.73 48.45
CA THR A 108 29.56 4.88 49.36
C THR A 108 30.68 5.89 49.04
N GLY A 109 30.38 7.19 49.12
CA GLY A 109 31.35 8.26 48.87
C GLY A 109 31.90 8.25 47.43
N LYS A 110 33.24 8.32 47.30
CA LYS A 110 33.94 8.36 46.01
C LYS A 110 33.86 7.08 45.17
N TYR A 111 33.38 5.97 45.76
CA TYR A 111 33.23 4.68 45.09
C TYR A 111 31.78 4.39 44.66
N ALA A 112 30.87 5.35 44.82
CA ALA A 112 29.49 5.18 44.40
C ALA A 112 29.39 5.13 42.87
N ARG A 113 28.77 4.07 42.33
CA ARG A 113 28.53 3.88 40.90
C ARG A 113 27.09 3.47 40.64
N ILE A 114 26.58 3.77 39.45
CA ILE A 114 25.28 3.28 38.99
C ILE A 114 25.51 1.86 38.45
N GLN A 115 24.85 0.88 39.07
CA GLN A 115 24.80 -0.47 38.54
C GLN A 115 23.46 -0.69 37.87
N THR A 116 23.52 -1.10 36.61
CA THR A 116 22.37 -1.46 35.80
C THR A 116 22.19 -2.97 35.82
N TYR A 117 20.96 -3.45 35.99
CA TYR A 117 20.61 -4.87 35.97
C TYR A 117 19.24 -5.06 35.32
N ASP A 118 19.09 -6.18 34.65
CA ASP A 118 17.84 -6.54 33.98
C ASP A 118 16.91 -7.29 34.93
N VAL A 119 15.65 -6.87 34.95
CA VAL A 119 14.59 -7.51 35.72
C VAL A 119 13.56 -8.09 34.77
N TYR A 120 13.27 -9.38 34.93
CA TYR A 120 12.24 -10.08 34.19
C TYR A 120 10.88 -9.83 34.84
N VAL A 121 10.04 -9.05 34.18
CA VAL A 121 8.69 -8.73 34.67
C VAL A 121 7.69 -9.62 33.93
N PRO A 122 6.96 -10.51 34.62
CA PRO A 122 5.97 -11.36 33.98
C PRO A 122 4.82 -10.51 33.44
N VAL A 123 4.42 -10.79 32.20
CA VAL A 123 3.27 -10.16 31.55
C VAL A 123 2.28 -11.27 31.21
N LYS A 124 1.06 -11.15 31.74
CA LYS A 124 -0.03 -12.09 31.47
C LYS A 124 -1.33 -11.31 31.33
N GLY A 125 -2.24 -11.81 30.50
CA GLY A 125 -3.51 -11.13 30.28
C GLY A 125 -4.43 -11.88 29.34
N VAL A 126 -5.58 -11.25 29.13
CA VAL A 126 -6.56 -11.61 28.11
C VAL A 126 -6.85 -10.36 27.29
N ILE A 127 -6.92 -10.52 25.97
CA ILE A 127 -7.34 -9.49 25.03
C ILE A 127 -8.65 -9.95 24.42
N ASP A 128 -9.73 -9.22 24.71
CA ASP A 128 -11.05 -9.44 24.14
C ASP A 128 -11.38 -8.28 23.20
N GLU A 129 -11.49 -8.56 21.90
CA GLU A 129 -11.72 -7.55 20.88
C GLU A 129 -12.77 -8.04 19.87
N LYS A 130 -13.60 -7.11 19.40
CA LYS A 130 -14.42 -7.32 18.21
C LYS A 130 -13.69 -6.69 17.05
N LEU A 131 -13.60 -7.39 15.92
CA LEU A 131 -12.72 -7.02 14.82
C LEU A 131 -13.49 -7.07 13.50
N ALA A 132 -13.19 -6.12 12.60
CA ALA A 132 -13.55 -6.18 11.20
C ALA A 132 -12.28 -6.37 10.36
N ILE A 133 -12.25 -7.41 9.54
CA ILE A 133 -11.11 -7.78 8.70
C ILE A 133 -11.51 -7.64 7.23
N ALA A 134 -10.72 -6.88 6.47
CA ALA A 134 -10.90 -6.72 5.03
C ALA A 134 -10.00 -7.68 4.26
N VAL A 135 -10.62 -8.67 3.60
CA VAL A 135 -9.94 -9.64 2.73
C VAL A 135 -10.22 -9.29 1.28
N TYR A 136 -9.18 -9.13 0.47
CA TYR A 136 -9.38 -8.89 -0.94
C TYR A 136 -9.94 -10.15 -1.59
N GLY A 137 -11.02 -10.03 -2.35
CA GLY A 137 -11.73 -11.16 -2.93
C GLY A 137 -10.97 -11.89 -4.04
N ARG A 138 -9.74 -11.50 -4.41
CA ARG A 138 -8.94 -12.18 -5.44
C ARG A 138 -7.56 -12.57 -4.90
N ARG A 139 -7.00 -13.68 -5.37
CA ARG A 139 -5.79 -14.31 -4.81
C ARG A 139 -4.52 -13.48 -4.98
N PHE A 140 -4.46 -12.60 -5.99
CA PHE A 140 -3.29 -11.77 -6.25
C PHE A 140 -3.35 -10.40 -5.53
N GLU A 141 -2.86 -10.38 -4.28
CA GLU A 141 -2.70 -9.15 -3.48
C GLU A 141 -1.51 -8.26 -3.92
N SER A 142 -0.66 -8.71 -4.85
CA SER A 142 0.39 -7.86 -5.45
C SER A 142 -0.16 -6.78 -6.38
N THR A 143 -1.48 -6.67 -6.49
CA THR A 143 -2.18 -5.60 -7.20
C THR A 143 -1.82 -4.26 -6.55
N PHE A 144 -1.22 -3.37 -7.36
CA PHE A 144 -0.88 -2.01 -6.95
C PHE A 144 -2.05 -1.36 -6.22
N GLY A 145 -1.81 -0.72 -5.09
CA GLY A 145 -2.82 0.05 -4.35
C GLY A 145 -3.85 -0.77 -3.58
N ILE A 146 -3.82 -2.11 -3.56
CA ILE A 146 -4.87 -2.87 -2.87
C ILE A 146 -4.88 -2.67 -1.35
N GLY A 147 -3.71 -2.51 -0.72
CA GLY A 147 -3.63 -2.28 0.73
C GLY A 147 -4.36 -1.00 1.17
N THR A 148 -4.36 0.03 0.33
CA THR A 148 -5.11 1.27 0.60
C THR A 148 -6.61 1.15 0.29
N VAL A 149 -7.02 0.18 -0.54
CA VAL A 149 -8.44 -0.15 -0.75
C VAL A 149 -9.00 -0.87 0.47
N LYS A 150 -8.29 -1.86 1.04
CA LYS A 150 -8.73 -2.60 2.25
C LYS A 150 -9.10 -1.66 3.41
N SER A 151 -8.23 -0.71 3.74
CA SER A 151 -8.49 0.28 4.78
C SER A 151 -9.67 1.20 4.43
N SER A 152 -9.75 1.65 3.18
CA SER A 152 -10.84 2.49 2.67
C SER A 152 -12.21 1.82 2.74
N VAL A 153 -12.27 0.50 2.54
CA VAL A 153 -13.50 -0.30 2.66
C VAL A 153 -13.96 -0.33 4.12
N LEU A 154 -13.04 -0.58 5.07
CA LEU A 154 -13.36 -0.63 6.50
C LEU A 154 -13.94 0.69 7.02
N ASP A 155 -13.52 1.84 6.48
CA ASP A 155 -14.10 3.15 6.78
C ASP A 155 -15.54 3.33 6.25
N ARG A 156 -15.90 2.59 5.21
CA ARG A 156 -17.10 2.85 4.39
C ARG A 156 -18.11 1.72 4.42
N VAL A 157 -17.91 0.70 5.26
CA VAL A 157 -18.84 -0.43 5.39
C VAL A 157 -20.27 0.04 5.70
N ARG A 158 -20.43 1.09 6.52
CA ARG A 158 -21.74 1.66 6.87
C ARG A 158 -22.43 2.40 5.70
N SER A 159 -21.66 2.87 4.72
CA SER A 159 -22.19 3.52 3.52
C SER A 159 -22.48 2.55 2.38
N ALA A 160 -22.14 1.27 2.55
CA ALA A 160 -22.42 0.25 1.55
C ALA A 160 -23.92 -0.06 1.53
N VAL A 161 -24.49 -0.10 0.33
CA VAL A 161 -25.91 -0.37 0.08
C VAL A 161 -26.07 -1.69 -0.68
N GLU A 162 -27.29 -2.23 -0.75
CA GLU A 162 -27.54 -3.43 -1.58
C GLU A 162 -27.23 -3.12 -3.05
N LEU A 163 -26.69 -4.10 -3.77
CA LEU A 163 -26.28 -3.94 -5.16
C LEU A 163 -27.49 -3.66 -6.05
N GLU A 164 -27.58 -2.42 -6.54
CA GLU A 164 -28.50 -2.04 -7.61
C GLU A 164 -27.77 -1.97 -8.96
N PRO A 165 -28.39 -2.47 -10.05
CA PRO A 165 -27.81 -2.42 -11.40
C PRO A 165 -27.39 -1.03 -11.90
N SER A 166 -28.10 -0.01 -11.44
CA SER A 166 -27.86 1.40 -11.78
C SER A 166 -26.47 1.85 -11.31
N LEU A 167 -25.98 1.32 -10.18
CA LEU A 167 -24.72 1.70 -9.56
C LEU A 167 -23.52 1.09 -10.30
N THR A 168 -23.67 -0.08 -10.90
CA THR A 168 -22.58 -0.75 -11.64
C THR A 168 -22.57 -0.43 -13.12
N LYS A 169 -23.49 0.41 -13.61
CA LYS A 169 -23.60 0.73 -15.03
C LYS A 169 -22.31 1.34 -15.58
N GLY A 170 -21.64 0.61 -16.47
CA GLY A 170 -20.40 1.04 -17.10
C GLY A 170 -19.16 0.93 -16.21
N TRP A 171 -19.26 0.19 -15.10
CA TRP A 171 -18.14 -0.29 -14.30
C TRP A 171 -17.94 -1.78 -14.56
N ASP A 172 -16.69 -2.20 -14.63
CA ASP A 172 -16.31 -3.60 -14.77
C ASP A 172 -16.39 -4.25 -13.38
N VAL A 173 -17.34 -5.17 -13.22
CA VAL A 173 -17.58 -5.85 -11.94
C VAL A 173 -16.74 -7.10 -11.84
N LEU A 174 -15.82 -7.12 -10.87
CA LEU A 174 -14.92 -8.24 -10.68
C LEU A 174 -15.55 -9.26 -9.70
N GLY A 175 -15.49 -10.54 -10.06
CA GLY A 175 -15.87 -11.64 -9.19
C GLY A 175 -14.83 -11.95 -8.11
N SER A 176 -15.26 -12.65 -7.05
CA SER A 176 -14.35 -13.14 -6.01
C SER A 176 -13.80 -14.51 -6.39
N GLU A 177 -12.48 -14.70 -6.26
CA GLU A 177 -11.75 -15.97 -6.40
C GLU A 177 -11.63 -16.73 -5.06
N PHE A 178 -12.19 -16.16 -3.99
CA PHE A 178 -12.31 -16.83 -2.71
C PHE A 178 -13.77 -17.14 -2.42
N SER A 179 -14.00 -18.31 -1.82
CA SER A 179 -15.29 -18.64 -1.25
C SER A 179 -15.50 -17.93 0.09
N GLN A 180 -16.74 -17.95 0.58
CA GLN A 180 -17.04 -17.38 1.90
C GLN A 180 -16.25 -18.13 2.98
N GLU A 181 -16.22 -19.47 2.93
CA GLU A 181 -15.54 -20.32 3.91
C GLU A 181 -14.03 -20.05 3.95
N GLU A 182 -13.38 -19.98 2.78
CA GLU A 182 -11.95 -19.65 2.68
C GLU A 182 -11.63 -18.31 3.34
N VAL A 183 -12.49 -17.31 3.13
CA VAL A 183 -12.35 -15.98 3.71
C VAL A 183 -12.55 -15.99 5.24
N LEU A 184 -13.46 -16.81 5.75
CA LEU A 184 -13.67 -16.94 7.20
C LEU A 184 -12.42 -17.51 7.88
N GLU A 185 -11.83 -18.57 7.32
CA GLU A 185 -10.60 -19.18 7.86
C GLU A 185 -9.39 -18.26 7.73
N ALA A 186 -9.28 -17.55 6.60
CA ALA A 186 -8.24 -16.53 6.41
C ALA A 186 -8.36 -15.41 7.46
N ALA A 187 -9.58 -14.96 7.76
CA ALA A 187 -9.81 -13.92 8.76
C ALA A 187 -9.45 -14.39 10.19
N LYS A 188 -9.82 -15.62 10.58
CA LYS A 188 -9.43 -16.19 11.89
C LYS A 188 -7.92 -16.25 12.05
N THR A 189 -7.22 -16.73 11.02
CA THR A 189 -5.76 -16.80 10.99
C THR A 189 -5.14 -15.40 11.12
N ARG A 190 -5.65 -14.44 10.32
CA ARG A 190 -5.16 -13.06 10.33
C ARG A 190 -5.31 -12.37 11.69
N VAL A 191 -6.40 -12.64 12.41
CA VAL A 191 -6.65 -12.14 13.77
C VAL A 191 -5.67 -12.75 14.77
N ALA A 192 -5.48 -14.07 14.73
CA ALA A 192 -4.52 -14.75 15.60
C ALA A 192 -3.09 -14.22 15.40
N ASP A 193 -2.69 -14.02 14.14
CA ASP A 193 -1.39 -13.45 13.79
C ASP A 193 -1.26 -12.00 14.24
N GLU A 194 -2.32 -11.19 14.11
CA GLU A 194 -2.33 -9.81 14.59
C GLU A 194 -2.12 -9.73 16.10
N HIS A 195 -2.91 -10.50 16.86
CA HIS A 195 -2.80 -10.50 18.32
C HIS A 195 -1.42 -10.98 18.77
N ARG A 196 -0.90 -12.05 18.15
CA ARG A 196 0.46 -12.53 18.41
C ARG A 196 1.51 -11.45 18.12
N ARG A 197 1.44 -10.79 16.96
CA ARG A 197 2.37 -9.71 16.59
C ARG A 197 2.33 -8.54 17.58
N ARG A 198 1.13 -8.11 17.99
CA ARG A 198 0.98 -7.05 19.00
C ARG A 198 1.60 -7.49 20.34
N LEU A 199 1.36 -8.71 20.77
CA LEU A 199 1.91 -9.26 22.02
C LEU A 199 3.44 -9.41 21.98
N GLU A 200 4.00 -9.86 20.86
CA GLU A 200 5.45 -9.92 20.63
C GLU A 200 6.08 -8.53 20.66
N SER A 201 5.38 -7.49 20.19
CA SER A 201 5.89 -6.11 20.28
C SER A 201 5.94 -5.57 21.72
N MET A 202 5.13 -6.12 22.63
CA MET A 202 5.03 -5.70 24.03
C MET A 202 5.80 -6.59 25.00
N THR A 203 6.30 -7.74 24.56
CA THR A 203 6.99 -8.73 25.38
C THR A 203 8.39 -8.99 24.84
N THR A 204 9.34 -9.27 25.73
CA THR A 204 10.68 -9.70 25.29
C THR A 204 10.65 -11.16 24.87
N LYS A 205 9.81 -11.97 25.54
CA LYS A 205 9.52 -13.35 25.15
C LYS A 205 8.08 -13.69 25.48
N LEU A 206 7.38 -14.18 24.47
CA LEU A 206 6.04 -14.74 24.57
C LEU A 206 6.17 -16.26 24.75
N TYR A 207 5.51 -16.84 25.75
CA TYR A 207 5.55 -18.30 25.98
C TYR A 207 4.32 -18.96 25.38
N ASP A 208 3.13 -18.54 25.84
CA ASP A 208 1.85 -19.01 25.37
C ASP A 208 1.03 -17.86 24.78
N CYS A 209 0.35 -18.15 23.67
CA CYS A 209 -0.60 -17.25 23.04
C CYS A 209 -1.66 -18.09 22.33
N TYR A 210 -2.83 -18.16 22.95
CA TYR A 210 -3.99 -18.90 22.46
C TYR A 210 -5.10 -17.93 22.10
N THR A 211 -5.47 -17.91 20.82
CA THR A 211 -6.54 -17.06 20.30
C THR A 211 -7.73 -17.92 19.92
N THR A 212 -8.87 -17.63 20.52
CA THR A 212 -10.18 -18.13 20.08
C THR A 212 -10.82 -17.05 19.22
N ALA A 213 -11.24 -17.40 18.00
CA ALA A 213 -11.80 -16.46 17.02
C ALA A 213 -13.14 -16.96 16.52
N ASP A 214 -14.22 -16.32 16.98
CA ASP A 214 -15.59 -16.62 16.62
C ASP A 214 -16.09 -15.65 15.55
N VAL A 215 -16.47 -16.18 14.39
CA VAL A 215 -16.93 -15.36 13.26
C VAL A 215 -18.40 -14.99 13.45
N ALA A 216 -18.70 -13.70 13.52
CA ALA A 216 -20.07 -13.18 13.57
C ALA A 216 -20.74 -13.10 12.18
N GLY A 217 -19.95 -12.98 11.12
CA GLY A 217 -20.44 -13.03 9.74
C GLY A 217 -19.47 -12.42 8.73
N ALA A 218 -19.77 -12.58 7.45
CA ALA A 218 -19.01 -11.98 6.35
C ALA A 218 -19.94 -11.30 5.36
N ARG A 219 -19.48 -10.18 4.79
CA ARG A 219 -20.19 -9.44 3.76
C ARG A 219 -19.25 -9.17 2.59
N LEU A 220 -19.69 -9.50 1.38
CA LEU A 220 -18.98 -9.13 0.17
C LEU A 220 -19.35 -7.68 -0.20
N ILE A 221 -18.36 -6.82 -0.29
CA ILE A 221 -18.52 -5.41 -0.67
C ILE A 221 -17.80 -5.17 -1.99
N LEU A 222 -18.54 -4.69 -2.98
CA LEU A 222 -18.00 -4.16 -4.23
C LEU A 222 -17.58 -2.72 -4.01
N TYR A 223 -16.27 -2.47 -4.14
CA TYR A 223 -15.67 -1.17 -3.90
C TYR A 223 -15.26 -0.50 -5.21
N PRO A 224 -15.71 0.73 -5.49
CA PRO A 224 -15.41 1.41 -6.75
C PRO A 224 -13.98 1.94 -6.76
N VAL A 225 -13.19 1.47 -7.72
CA VAL A 225 -11.80 1.84 -7.91
C VAL A 225 -11.58 2.24 -9.36
N LEU A 226 -10.93 3.37 -9.58
CA LEU A 226 -10.49 3.80 -10.90
C LEU A 226 -9.00 3.51 -11.06
N GLU A 227 -8.65 2.64 -12.01
CA GLU A 227 -7.27 2.41 -12.42
C GLU A 227 -6.99 3.19 -13.71
N ALA A 228 -5.98 4.05 -13.67
CA ALA A 228 -5.57 4.84 -14.81
C ALA A 228 -4.09 4.61 -15.11
N ARG A 229 -3.77 4.52 -16.41
CA ARG A 229 -2.40 4.60 -16.92
C ARG A 229 -2.25 5.89 -17.70
N TYR A 230 -1.17 6.61 -17.43
CA TYR A 230 -0.85 7.85 -18.13
C TYR A 230 0.61 7.86 -18.53
N GLU A 231 0.91 8.62 -19.57
CA GLU A 231 2.25 8.79 -20.10
C GLU A 231 2.77 10.19 -19.79
N SER A 232 4.03 10.29 -19.34
CA SER A 232 4.71 11.58 -19.17
C SER A 232 6.20 11.43 -19.48
N GLY A 233 6.71 12.23 -20.41
CA GLY A 233 8.11 12.17 -20.83
C GLY A 233 8.53 10.81 -21.39
N GLY A 234 7.67 10.16 -22.19
CA GLY A 234 7.94 8.86 -22.84
C GLY A 234 7.88 7.65 -21.91
N LYS A 235 7.42 7.81 -20.66
CA LYS A 235 7.24 6.71 -19.70
C LYS A 235 5.78 6.56 -19.30
N LEU A 236 5.37 5.30 -19.11
CA LEU A 236 4.07 4.95 -18.57
C LEU A 236 4.11 4.91 -17.04
N TYR A 237 3.08 5.47 -16.44
CA TYR A 237 2.86 5.52 -15.00
C TYR A 237 1.45 5.02 -14.70
N ARG A 238 1.27 4.43 -13.53
CA ARG A 238 -0.05 4.00 -13.05
C ARG A 238 -0.52 4.82 -11.85
N MET A 239 -1.83 5.02 -11.79
CA MET A 239 -2.50 5.62 -10.66
C MET A 239 -3.79 4.86 -10.34
N ILE A 240 -4.09 4.78 -9.05
CA ILE A 240 -5.34 4.25 -8.52
C ILE A 240 -6.03 5.32 -7.70
N ILE A 241 -7.32 5.48 -7.98
CA ILE A 241 -8.18 6.52 -7.41
C ILE A 241 -9.37 5.84 -6.72
N ASP A 242 -9.73 6.40 -5.58
CA ASP A 242 -10.92 6.08 -4.82
C ASP A 242 -12.16 6.57 -5.61
N GLY A 243 -12.94 5.64 -6.14
CA GLY A 243 -14.08 5.93 -7.01
C GLY A 243 -15.37 6.25 -6.25
N VAL A 244 -15.31 6.43 -4.94
CA VAL A 244 -16.49 6.64 -4.08
C VAL A 244 -17.08 8.04 -4.28
N LYS A 245 -18.41 8.10 -4.36
CA LYS A 245 -19.19 9.34 -4.49
C LYS A 245 -18.88 10.33 -3.37
N GLY A 246 -18.60 11.57 -3.73
CA GLY A 246 -18.34 12.68 -2.80
C GLY A 246 -17.01 12.62 -2.03
N SER A 247 -16.17 11.59 -2.26
CA SER A 247 -14.93 11.39 -1.52
C SER A 247 -13.75 10.96 -2.41
N THR A 248 -13.76 11.35 -3.68
CA THR A 248 -12.72 10.99 -4.65
C THR A 248 -11.33 11.47 -4.23
N ARG A 249 -10.37 10.54 -4.16
CA ARG A 249 -8.98 10.81 -3.76
C ARG A 249 -8.00 9.83 -4.41
N VAL A 250 -6.73 10.22 -4.52
CA VAL A 250 -5.68 9.32 -5.00
C VAL A 250 -5.34 8.33 -3.89
N LEU A 251 -5.48 7.03 -4.17
CA LEU A 251 -5.10 5.95 -3.25
C LEU A 251 -3.61 5.62 -3.37
N LYS A 252 -3.11 5.47 -4.61
CA LYS A 252 -1.69 5.21 -4.90
C LYS A 252 -1.34 5.71 -6.29
N ALA A 253 -0.19 6.36 -6.46
CA ALA A 253 0.25 6.85 -7.76
C ALA A 253 1.77 6.72 -7.92
N GLU A 254 2.19 6.37 -9.12
CA GLU A 254 3.56 6.54 -9.60
C GLU A 254 3.60 7.90 -10.26
N LEU A 255 4.48 8.81 -9.81
CA LEU A 255 4.67 10.12 -10.42
C LEU A 255 6.02 10.21 -11.14
N PRO A 256 6.10 10.96 -12.25
CA PRO A 256 7.38 11.37 -12.81
C PRO A 256 8.10 12.28 -11.83
N ILE A 257 9.44 12.21 -11.79
CA ILE A 257 10.22 13.19 -11.03
C ILE A 257 9.98 14.56 -11.62
N THR A 258 9.47 15.47 -10.79
CA THR A 258 9.24 16.87 -11.14
C THR A 258 10.55 17.54 -11.54
N THR A 259 10.49 18.50 -12.46
CA THR A 259 11.66 19.24 -12.95
C THR A 259 12.46 19.87 -11.81
N SER A 260 11.79 20.37 -10.78
CA SER A 260 12.45 20.91 -9.57
C SER A 260 13.19 19.85 -8.76
N ALA A 261 12.62 18.66 -8.60
CA ALA A 261 13.29 17.56 -7.91
C ALA A 261 14.49 17.02 -8.69
N ARG A 262 14.48 17.10 -10.04
CA ARG A 262 15.66 16.80 -10.87
C ARG A 262 16.78 17.81 -10.62
N ILE A 263 16.45 19.10 -10.61
CA ILE A 263 17.43 20.17 -10.37
C ILE A 263 18.06 20.03 -8.97
N ILE A 264 17.27 19.81 -7.92
CA ILE A 264 17.78 19.66 -6.55
C ILE A 264 18.70 18.44 -6.44
N ARG A 265 18.32 17.29 -7.00
CA ARG A 265 19.17 16.09 -7.00
C ARG A 265 20.45 16.28 -7.81
N GLY A 266 20.37 17.01 -8.91
CA GLY A 266 21.54 17.37 -9.71
C GLY A 266 22.49 18.29 -8.96
N LEU A 267 21.96 19.33 -8.30
CA LEU A 267 22.76 20.22 -7.46
C LEU A 267 23.39 19.48 -6.28
N ALA A 268 22.66 18.58 -5.63
CA ALA A 268 23.18 17.76 -4.54
C ALA A 268 24.30 16.82 -5.02
N ALA A 269 24.13 16.16 -6.16
CA ALA A 269 25.16 15.31 -6.77
C ALA A 269 26.41 16.13 -7.13
N ALA A 270 26.24 17.29 -7.76
CA ALA A 270 27.34 18.20 -8.08
C ALA A 270 28.06 18.70 -6.81
N ALA A 271 27.33 19.02 -5.74
CA ALA A 271 27.89 19.44 -4.46
C ALA A 271 28.73 18.34 -3.79
N VAL A 272 28.29 17.07 -3.85
CA VAL A 272 29.07 15.94 -3.32
C VAL A 272 30.39 15.76 -4.09
N VAL A 273 30.34 15.83 -5.43
CA VAL A 273 31.54 15.75 -6.26
C VAL A 273 32.50 16.90 -5.97
N PHE A 274 31.96 18.11 -5.82
CA PHE A 274 32.74 19.30 -5.47
C PHE A 274 33.36 19.20 -4.08
N ALA A 275 32.63 18.69 -3.09
CA ALA A 275 33.14 18.48 -1.73
C ALA A 275 34.25 17.41 -1.69
N ALA A 276 34.08 16.29 -2.41
CA ALA A 276 35.10 15.23 -2.52
C ALA A 276 36.39 15.75 -3.17
N ALA A 277 36.25 16.63 -4.16
CA ALA A 277 37.37 17.28 -4.81
C ALA A 277 38.11 18.29 -3.93
N LEU A 278 37.37 19.14 -3.22
CA LEU A 278 37.96 20.05 -2.24
C LEU A 278 38.72 19.27 -1.17
N LEU A 279 38.14 18.18 -0.66
CA LEU A 279 38.80 17.30 0.30
C LEU A 279 40.08 16.68 -0.29
N ALA A 280 40.04 16.21 -1.54
CA ALA A 280 41.23 15.70 -2.22
C ALA A 280 42.34 16.75 -2.34
N SER A 281 41.99 18.00 -2.70
CA SER A 281 42.96 19.10 -2.77
C SER A 281 43.56 19.46 -1.40
N LEU A 282 42.74 19.47 -0.33
CA LEU A 282 43.21 19.73 1.02
C LEU A 282 44.13 18.61 1.56
N LEU A 283 43.96 17.38 1.07
CA LEU A 283 44.78 16.23 1.44
C LEU A 283 46.05 16.08 0.58
N GLN A 284 46.22 16.83 -0.50
CA GLN A 284 47.42 16.77 -1.36
C GLN A 284 48.75 16.93 -0.59
N PRO A 285 48.89 17.82 0.40
CA PRO A 285 50.15 17.99 1.15
C PRO A 285 50.59 16.73 1.93
N LEU A 286 49.67 15.80 2.22
CA LEU A 286 49.97 14.55 2.92
C LEU A 286 50.53 13.46 2.00
N ILE A 287 50.39 13.60 0.68
CA ILE A 287 50.68 12.55 -0.30
C ILE A 287 52.06 12.76 -0.98
N GLY A 288 52.74 13.88 -0.73
CA GLY A 288 54.15 14.07 -1.10
C GLY A 288 54.42 14.21 -2.61
N THR A 289 53.40 14.54 -3.42
CA THR A 289 53.55 14.75 -4.87
C THR A 289 53.77 16.22 -5.19
N GLU A 290 54.98 16.59 -5.60
CA GLU A 290 55.31 17.94 -6.09
C GLU A 290 54.83 18.11 -7.54
N ILE A 291 53.62 18.64 -7.71
CA ILE A 291 53.08 19.02 -9.02
C ILE A 291 53.46 20.48 -9.29
N PRO A 292 53.89 20.87 -10.51
CA PRO A 292 54.20 22.26 -10.86
C PRO A 292 53.00 23.20 -10.59
N GLU A 293 53.24 24.39 -10.01
CA GLU A 293 52.17 25.34 -9.60
C GLU A 293 51.19 25.69 -10.73
N GLU A 294 51.68 25.80 -11.97
CA GLU A 294 50.85 26.09 -13.14
C GLU A 294 49.84 24.98 -13.48
N LEU A 295 50.17 23.73 -13.13
CA LEU A 295 49.33 22.56 -13.38
C LEU A 295 48.42 22.22 -12.19
N GLN A 296 48.75 22.71 -10.99
CA GLN A 296 48.00 22.44 -9.76
C GLN A 296 46.56 22.94 -9.83
N LEU A 297 46.33 24.18 -10.31
CA LEU A 297 44.98 24.74 -10.37
C LEU A 297 44.10 24.02 -11.40
N ALA A 298 44.67 23.67 -12.56
CA ALA A 298 43.96 22.93 -13.61
C ALA A 298 43.61 21.50 -13.17
N MET A 299 44.54 20.80 -12.50
CA MET A 299 44.33 19.42 -12.04
C MET A 299 43.40 19.32 -10.81
N THR A 300 43.32 20.37 -9.99
CA THR A 300 42.46 20.39 -8.79
C THR A 300 41.03 20.86 -9.10
N VAL A 301 40.84 21.76 -10.07
CA VAL A 301 39.51 22.37 -10.33
C VAL A 301 38.80 21.74 -11.53
N ALA A 302 39.52 21.33 -12.57
CA ALA A 302 38.87 20.86 -13.81
C ALA A 302 38.20 19.48 -13.69
N PRO A 303 38.84 18.42 -13.13
CA PRO A 303 38.18 17.12 -12.99
C PRO A 303 36.89 17.15 -12.14
N PRO A 304 36.84 17.88 -11.01
CA PRO A 304 35.61 18.04 -10.22
C PRO A 304 34.51 18.82 -10.92
N ALA A 305 34.87 19.88 -11.66
CA ALA A 305 33.90 20.65 -12.42
C ALA A 305 33.28 19.79 -13.54
N ILE A 306 34.10 19.02 -14.25
CA ILE A 306 33.65 18.09 -15.29
C ILE A 306 32.80 16.97 -14.69
N ALA A 307 33.23 16.35 -13.58
CA ALA A 307 32.49 15.29 -12.92
C ALA A 307 31.18 15.80 -12.28
N GLY A 308 31.17 17.02 -11.73
CA GLY A 308 29.97 17.67 -11.19
C GLY A 308 28.97 18.01 -12.29
N PHE A 309 29.45 18.50 -13.44
CA PHE A 309 28.62 18.76 -14.62
C PHE A 309 28.09 17.46 -15.24
N ALA A 310 28.92 16.43 -15.37
CA ALA A 310 28.51 15.11 -15.84
C ALA A 310 27.51 14.45 -14.89
N GLY A 311 27.70 14.57 -13.56
CA GLY A 311 26.77 14.12 -12.54
C GLY A 311 25.44 14.88 -12.58
N PHE A 312 25.48 16.19 -12.81
CA PHE A 312 24.29 17.01 -13.01
C PHE A 312 23.50 16.58 -14.26
N LEU A 313 24.18 16.43 -15.40
CA LEU A 313 23.56 15.92 -16.64
C LEU A 313 23.02 14.50 -16.48
N GLY A 314 23.78 13.61 -15.83
CA GLY A 314 23.37 12.25 -15.52
C GLY A 314 22.14 12.20 -14.63
N SER A 315 22.04 13.07 -13.62
CA SER A 315 20.86 13.18 -12.75
C SER A 315 19.63 13.75 -13.47
N MET A 316 19.83 14.62 -14.46
CA MET A 316 18.76 15.14 -15.33
C MET A 316 18.23 14.06 -16.27
N MET A 317 19.10 13.13 -16.67
CA MET A 317 18.75 11.92 -17.42
C MET A 317 18.29 10.76 -16.52
N ALA A 318 18.49 10.85 -15.20
CA ALA A 318 18.11 9.80 -14.26
C ALA A 318 16.58 9.72 -14.17
N THR A 319 16.05 8.63 -14.69
CA THR A 319 14.61 8.42 -14.81
C THR A 319 14.05 7.57 -13.66
N ALA A 320 14.34 7.96 -12.43
CA ALA A 320 13.78 7.31 -11.26
C ALA A 320 12.27 7.60 -11.14
N VAL A 321 11.50 6.65 -10.60
CA VAL A 321 10.06 6.79 -10.37
C VAL A 321 9.85 7.20 -8.91
N GLN A 322 9.11 8.28 -8.67
CA GLN A 322 8.65 8.58 -7.30
C GLN A 322 7.33 7.87 -7.06
N ARG A 323 7.34 6.87 -6.18
CA ARG A 323 6.11 6.28 -5.66
C ARG A 323 5.58 7.19 -4.55
N ILE A 324 4.44 7.81 -4.78
CA ILE A 324 3.69 8.48 -3.72
C ILE A 324 2.60 7.52 -3.29
N SER A 325 2.85 6.79 -2.20
CA SER A 325 1.80 6.37 -1.30
C SER A 325 1.62 7.49 -0.28
N LYS A 326 0.42 8.06 -0.18
CA LYS A 326 0.06 8.59 1.15
C LYS A 326 0.17 7.39 2.08
N THR A 327 0.93 7.53 3.16
CA THR A 327 1.09 6.59 4.28
C THR A 327 -0.27 6.41 4.97
N VAL A 328 -1.24 5.85 4.25
CA VAL A 328 -2.32 5.09 4.87
C VAL A 328 -1.64 3.76 5.13
N GLU A 329 -1.29 3.53 6.39
CA GLU A 329 -0.84 2.23 6.87
C GLU A 329 -1.77 1.17 6.26
N GLU A 330 -1.22 0.10 5.69
CA GLU A 330 -1.99 -0.95 5.02
C GLU A 330 -2.75 -1.74 6.09
N ILE A 331 -3.82 -1.11 6.60
CA ILE A 331 -4.66 -1.61 7.67
C ILE A 331 -5.77 -2.44 7.04
N ASP A 332 -5.67 -3.74 7.23
CA ASP A 332 -6.66 -4.74 6.85
C ASP A 332 -7.52 -5.19 8.04
N ILE A 333 -7.26 -4.69 9.25
CA ILE A 333 -7.95 -5.06 10.49
C ILE A 333 -8.36 -3.83 11.30
N ARG A 334 -9.58 -3.82 11.84
CA ARG A 334 -10.12 -2.73 12.66
C ARG A 334 -10.80 -3.26 13.92
N VAL A 335 -10.39 -2.74 15.07
CA VAL A 335 -11.10 -2.97 16.33
C VAL A 335 -12.42 -2.21 16.32
N LEU A 336 -13.51 -2.93 16.52
CA LEU A 336 -14.85 -2.43 16.73
C LEU A 336 -15.03 -2.33 18.24
N GLY A 337 -15.19 -1.09 18.73
CA GLY A 337 -15.22 -0.76 20.16
C GLY A 337 -16.19 -1.58 21.00
#